data_AF-A0A940UJN6-F1
#
_entry.id   AF-A0A940UJN6-F1
#
_cell.length_a   1.000
_cell.length_b   1.000
_cell.length_c   1.000
_cell.angle_alpha   90.00
_cell.angle_beta   90.00
_cell.angle_gamma   90.00
#
_symmetry.space_group_name_H-M   'P 1'
#
loop_
_entity.id
_entity.type
_entity.pdbx_description
1 polymer ?
#
loop_
_entity_poly.entity_id
_entity_poly.type
_entity_poly.pdbx_seq_one_letter_code
_entity_poly.pdbx_strand_id
1 'polypeptide(L)'
;MVEKVLQFLKKGIWEVRPKDLSPVKRFLIRDLCVIALTVRGFLSHNCALRASALTYYSLLSVVPLLALVFGIAKGFGLNRLIKSQIVKLATSANWPTGVVDNIVLFSEKMLFATKGGVIAGIGVVVLLWTVISILGHVEGAFNDIWEVRRSRTMVRKFTDYMAIMVLAPIFMIISGSLNVVLASHLEAIVHRIELLGALSPLIFFLLQ
;
A
#
# COMPACT_ATOMS: atom_id res chain seq x y z
N MET A 1 -10.38 36.27 -33.73
CA MET A 1 -10.16 36.57 -32.30
C MET A 1 -9.22 35.56 -31.64
N VAL A 2 -9.45 34.26 -31.87
CA VAL A 2 -8.63 33.15 -31.33
C VAL A 2 -7.15 33.19 -31.74
N GLU A 3 -6.83 33.53 -32.99
CA GLU A 3 -5.43 33.67 -33.46
C GLU A 3 -4.63 34.76 -32.75
N LYS A 4 -5.28 35.90 -32.43
CA LYS A 4 -4.65 36.99 -31.67
C LYS A 4 -4.35 36.55 -30.24
N VAL A 5 -5.25 35.77 -29.63
CA VAL A 5 -5.06 35.20 -28.29
C VAL A 5 -3.92 34.17 -28.31
N LEU A 6 -3.85 33.31 -29.34
CA LEU A 6 -2.76 32.33 -29.50
C LEU A 6 -1.40 32.99 -29.75
N GLN A 7 -1.34 34.03 -30.58
CA GLN A 7 -0.11 34.82 -30.77
C GLN A 7 0.31 35.55 -29.49
N PHE A 8 -0.65 36.11 -28.74
CA PHE A 8 -0.37 36.73 -27.45
C PHE A 8 0.15 35.70 -26.43
N LEU A 9 -0.44 34.51 -26.35
CA LEU A 9 0.04 33.43 -25.48
C LEU A 9 1.44 32.91 -25.87
N LYS A 10 1.75 32.82 -27.17
CA LYS A 10 3.04 32.29 -27.66
C LYS A 10 4.19 33.30 -27.67
N LYS A 11 3.92 34.56 -28.00
CA LYS A 11 4.95 35.62 -28.13
C LYS A 11 4.69 36.81 -27.21
N GLY A 12 3.44 37.29 -27.15
CA GLY A 12 3.07 38.48 -26.37
C GLY A 12 3.31 38.37 -24.86
N ILE A 13 3.06 37.22 -24.24
CA ILE A 13 3.30 36.98 -22.80
C ILE A 13 4.76 37.23 -22.40
N TRP A 14 5.69 36.96 -23.31
CA TRP A 14 7.14 37.01 -23.04
C TRP A 14 7.75 38.39 -23.30
N GLU A 15 7.10 39.21 -24.11
CA GLU A 15 7.55 40.56 -24.46
C GLU A 15 7.06 41.63 -23.47
N VAL A 16 6.04 41.31 -22.65
CA VAL A 16 5.45 42.27 -21.72
C VAL A 16 6.36 42.52 -20.51
N ARG A 17 6.91 43.73 -20.42
CA ARG A 17 7.77 44.16 -19.30
C ARG A 17 6.93 44.48 -18.05
N PRO A 18 7.14 43.81 -16.91
CA PRO A 18 6.31 43.96 -15.70
C PRO A 18 6.35 45.33 -15.02
N LYS A 19 7.24 46.24 -15.45
CA LYS A 19 7.50 47.54 -14.79
C LYS A 19 6.51 48.63 -15.20
N ASP A 20 5.82 48.47 -16.34
CA ASP A 20 4.98 49.52 -16.93
C ASP A 20 3.46 49.26 -16.74
N LEU A 21 3.09 48.27 -15.91
CA LEU A 21 1.72 47.80 -15.75
C LEU A 21 1.16 48.03 -14.34
N SER A 22 -0.16 48.25 -14.28
CA SER A 22 -0.89 48.29 -13.01
C SER A 22 -0.71 46.97 -12.23
N PRO A 23 -0.75 47.02 -10.88
CA PRO A 23 -0.49 45.86 -10.03
C PRO A 23 -1.40 44.66 -10.33
N VAL A 24 -2.65 44.90 -10.74
CA VAL A 24 -3.61 43.84 -11.11
C VAL A 24 -3.25 43.19 -12.44
N LYS A 25 -2.88 43.98 -13.45
CA LYS A 25 -2.44 43.45 -14.75
C LYS A 25 -1.13 42.67 -14.61
N ARG A 26 -0.23 43.13 -13.74
CA ARG A 26 1.01 42.42 -13.42
C ARG A 26 0.75 41.05 -12.79
N PHE A 27 -0.21 40.96 -11.87
CA PHE A 27 -0.59 39.69 -11.25
C PHE A 27 -1.17 38.71 -12.29
N LEU A 28 -2.16 39.15 -13.07
CA LEU A 28 -2.79 38.35 -14.13
C LEU A 28 -1.79 37.81 -15.16
N ILE A 29 -0.87 38.64 -15.64
CA ILE A 29 0.12 38.23 -16.65
C ILE A 29 1.12 37.24 -16.05
N ARG A 30 1.51 37.43 -14.78
CA ARG A 30 2.43 36.50 -14.10
C ARG A 30 1.80 35.12 -13.95
N ASP A 31 0.55 35.06 -13.48
CA ASP A 31 -0.16 33.79 -13.30
C ASP A 31 -0.41 33.11 -14.64
N LEU A 32 -0.79 33.86 -15.68
CA LEU A 32 -0.94 33.34 -17.04
C LEU A 32 0.38 32.75 -17.58
N CYS A 33 1.51 33.39 -17.29
CA CYS A 33 2.84 32.91 -17.68
C CYS A 33 3.25 31.64 -16.93
N VAL A 34 2.98 31.57 -15.63
CA VAL A 34 3.21 30.36 -14.81
C VAL A 34 2.34 29.21 -15.30
N ILE A 35 1.06 29.45 -15.57
CA ILE A 35 0.14 28.43 -16.13
C ILE A 35 0.65 27.96 -17.49
N ALA A 36 1.01 28.88 -18.38
CA ALA A 36 1.51 28.54 -19.71
C ALA A 36 2.79 27.71 -19.64
N LEU A 37 3.75 28.07 -18.78
CA LEU A 37 4.97 27.31 -18.53
C LEU A 37 4.67 25.91 -17.97
N THR A 38 3.78 25.83 -17.00
CA THR A 38 3.40 24.56 -16.35
C THR A 38 2.75 23.62 -17.36
N VAL A 39 1.82 24.11 -18.18
CA VAL A 39 1.17 23.31 -19.23
C VAL A 39 2.19 22.86 -20.28
N ARG A 40 3.08 23.75 -20.72
CA ARG A 40 4.13 23.39 -21.69
C ARG A 40 5.09 22.36 -21.13
N GLY A 41 5.49 22.50 -19.87
CA GLY A 41 6.31 21.53 -19.15
C GLY A 41 5.60 20.18 -19.04
N PHE A 42 4.34 20.18 -18.59
CA PHE A 42 3.53 18.96 -18.44
C PHE A 42 3.41 18.17 -19.76
N LEU A 43 3.18 18.87 -20.87
CA LEU A 43 3.11 18.27 -22.21
C LEU A 43 4.48 17.82 -22.72
N SER A 44 5.53 18.64 -22.55
CA SER A 44 6.92 18.34 -22.93
C SER A 44 7.45 17.08 -22.24
N HIS A 45 7.13 16.91 -20.96
CA HIS A 45 7.61 15.78 -20.16
C HIS A 45 6.74 14.54 -20.28
N ASN A 46 5.73 14.52 -21.17
CA ASN A 46 4.79 13.41 -21.35
C ASN A 46 4.20 12.92 -20.01
N CYS A 47 3.90 13.86 -19.09
CA CYS A 47 3.49 13.53 -17.74
C CYS A 47 2.25 12.64 -17.70
N ALA A 48 1.31 12.80 -18.65
CA ALA A 48 0.15 11.94 -18.78
C ALA A 48 0.51 10.48 -19.09
N LEU A 49 1.47 10.24 -19.99
CA LEU A 49 1.95 8.90 -20.33
C LEU A 49 2.67 8.27 -19.13
N ARG A 50 3.50 9.05 -18.43
CA ARG A 50 4.19 8.60 -17.21
C ARG A 50 3.22 8.27 -16.08
N ALA A 51 2.22 9.12 -15.86
CA ALA A 51 1.17 8.88 -14.88
C ALA A 51 0.37 7.61 -15.21
N SER A 52 -0.01 7.42 -16.48
CA SER A 52 -0.68 6.21 -16.95
C SER A 52 0.18 4.96 -16.72
N ALA A 53 1.46 5.00 -17.08
CA ALA A 53 2.39 3.92 -16.84
C ALA A 53 2.51 3.60 -15.34
N LEU A 54 2.61 4.62 -14.47
CA LEU A 54 2.66 4.42 -13.02
C LEU A 54 1.37 3.79 -12.49
N THR A 55 0.19 4.24 -12.93
CA THR A 55 -1.08 3.62 -12.52
C THR A 55 -1.18 2.15 -12.97
N TYR A 56 -0.69 1.83 -14.17
CA TYR A 56 -0.64 0.47 -14.68
C TYR A 56 0.31 -0.41 -13.85
N TYR A 57 1.52 0.09 -13.56
CA TYR A 57 2.46 -0.61 -12.71
C TYR A 57 1.90 -0.80 -11.30
N SER A 58 1.28 0.21 -10.70
CA SER A 58 0.62 0.08 -9.39
C SER A 58 -0.47 -0.99 -9.42
N LEU A 59 -1.31 -1.02 -10.45
CA LEU A 59 -2.38 -2.01 -10.58
C LEU A 59 -1.82 -3.44 -10.72
N LEU A 60 -0.82 -3.64 -11.60
CA LEU A 60 -0.17 -4.94 -11.76
C LEU A 60 0.54 -5.41 -10.48
N SER A 61 1.04 -4.46 -9.69
CA SER A 61 1.77 -4.74 -8.46
C SER A 61 0.91 -5.28 -7.31
N VAL A 62 -0.41 -5.11 -7.40
CA VAL A 62 -1.35 -5.63 -6.40
C VAL A 62 -1.26 -7.15 -6.32
N VAL A 63 -1.13 -7.85 -7.44
CA VAL A 63 -1.14 -9.32 -7.46
C VAL A 63 0.09 -9.91 -6.75
N PRO A 64 1.33 -9.51 -7.07
CA PRO A 64 2.51 -10.02 -6.36
C PRO A 64 2.56 -9.58 -4.90
N LEU A 65 2.06 -8.37 -4.58
CA LEU A 65 1.96 -7.91 -3.20
C LEU A 65 1.02 -8.79 -2.37
N LEU A 66 -0.17 -9.11 -2.90
CA LEU A 66 -1.12 -10.01 -2.23
C LEU A 66 -0.51 -11.40 -2.06
N ALA A 67 0.10 -11.94 -3.10
CA ALA A 67 0.74 -13.25 -3.05
C ALA A 67 1.88 -13.31 -2.01
N LEU A 68 2.63 -12.22 -1.84
CA LEU A 68 3.62 -12.07 -0.78
C LEU A 68 2.96 -12.07 0.61
N VAL A 69 1.94 -11.24 0.83
CA VAL A 69 1.21 -11.16 2.11
C VAL A 69 0.65 -12.54 2.48
N PHE A 70 0.04 -13.25 1.53
CA PHE A 70 -0.44 -14.62 1.73
C PHE A 70 0.70 -15.60 1.98
N GLY A 71 1.82 -15.48 1.28
CA GLY A 71 3.02 -16.30 1.49
C GLY A 71 3.58 -16.15 2.92
N ILE A 72 3.73 -14.91 3.38
CA ILE A 72 4.15 -14.57 4.73
C ILE A 72 3.15 -15.12 5.75
N ALA A 73 1.86 -14.84 5.58
CA ALA A 73 0.81 -15.31 6.49
C ALA A 73 0.77 -16.85 6.57
N LYS A 74 0.93 -17.53 5.43
CA LYS A 74 1.06 -19.00 5.40
C LYS A 74 2.31 -19.48 6.14
N GLY A 75 3.46 -18.79 5.97
CA GLY A 75 4.70 -19.05 6.70
C GLY A 75 4.56 -18.90 8.21
N PHE A 76 3.76 -17.94 8.67
CA PHE A 76 3.41 -17.75 10.09
C PHE A 76 2.27 -18.67 10.59
N GLY A 77 1.80 -19.61 9.77
CA GLY A 77 0.82 -20.60 10.20
C GLY A 77 -0.64 -20.13 10.14
N LEU A 78 -0.99 -19.15 9.29
CA LEU A 78 -2.37 -18.72 9.02
C LEU A 78 -3.33 -19.91 8.80
N ASN A 79 -2.85 -20.98 8.17
CA ASN A 79 -3.64 -22.20 7.97
C ASN A 79 -4.17 -22.81 9.28
N ARG A 80 -3.36 -22.77 10.36
CA ARG A 80 -3.76 -23.28 11.68
C ARG A 80 -4.81 -22.38 12.33
N LEU A 81 -4.67 -21.06 12.17
CA LEU A 81 -5.63 -20.08 12.68
C LEU A 81 -6.99 -20.21 11.99
N ILE A 82 -7.00 -20.30 10.66
CA ILE A 82 -8.21 -20.51 9.86
C ILE A 82 -8.88 -21.84 10.24
N LYS A 83 -8.11 -22.94 10.34
CA LYS A 83 -8.63 -24.24 10.77
C LYS A 83 -9.27 -24.16 12.17
N SER A 84 -8.59 -23.53 13.13
CA SER A 84 -9.10 -23.36 14.50
C SER A 84 -10.40 -22.54 14.53
N GLN A 85 -10.48 -21.45 13.75
CA GLN A 85 -11.68 -20.62 13.66
C GLN A 85 -12.84 -21.35 12.97
N ILE A 86 -12.58 -22.07 11.88
CA ILE A 86 -13.60 -22.88 11.19
C ILE A 86 -14.15 -23.95 12.13
N VAL A 87 -13.29 -24.66 12.86
CA VAL A 87 -13.72 -25.67 13.83
C VAL A 87 -14.53 -25.02 14.96
N LYS A 88 -14.09 -23.87 15.52
CA LYS A 88 -14.87 -23.14 16.53
C LYS A 88 -16.25 -22.73 16.02
N LEU A 89 -16.33 -22.17 14.82
CA LEU A 89 -17.59 -21.75 14.21
C LEU A 89 -18.51 -22.95 13.95
N ALA A 90 -17.97 -24.04 13.42
CA ALA A 90 -18.72 -25.25 13.14
C ALA A 90 -19.27 -25.91 14.41
N THR A 91 -18.48 -25.94 15.50
CA THR A 91 -18.93 -26.39 16.82
C THR A 91 -20.01 -25.47 17.38
N SER A 92 -19.87 -24.15 17.21
CA SER A 92 -20.87 -23.17 17.66
C SER A 92 -22.19 -23.23 16.88
N ALA A 93 -22.14 -23.63 15.61
CA ALA A 93 -23.30 -23.76 14.72
C ALA A 93 -23.88 -25.19 14.68
N ASN A 94 -23.39 -26.09 15.53
CA ASN A 94 -23.85 -27.47 15.66
C ASN A 94 -23.78 -28.29 14.34
N TRP A 95 -22.74 -28.04 13.52
CA TRP A 95 -22.56 -28.77 12.27
C TRP A 95 -22.27 -30.26 12.51
N PRO A 96 -22.77 -31.17 11.66
CA PRO A 96 -22.40 -32.59 11.75
C PRO A 96 -20.88 -32.76 11.64
N THR A 97 -20.29 -33.51 12.58
CA THR A 97 -18.83 -33.73 12.66
C THR A 97 -18.25 -34.25 11.36
N GLY A 98 -18.99 -35.10 10.64
CA GLY A 98 -18.59 -35.62 9.34
C GLY A 98 -18.41 -34.58 8.23
N VAL A 99 -19.08 -33.41 8.31
CA VAL A 99 -18.90 -32.33 7.32
C VAL A 99 -17.64 -31.52 7.63
N VAL A 100 -17.38 -31.24 8.91
CA VAL A 100 -16.21 -30.48 9.38
C VAL A 100 -14.93 -31.26 9.10
N ASP A 101 -14.91 -32.55 9.43
CA ASP A 101 -13.75 -33.41 9.22
C ASP A 101 -13.42 -33.55 7.73
N ASN A 102 -14.43 -33.67 6.86
CA ASN A 102 -14.22 -33.72 5.42
C ASN A 102 -13.66 -32.42 4.84
N ILE A 103 -14.14 -31.26 5.31
CA ILE A 103 -13.63 -29.95 4.87
C ILE A 103 -12.18 -29.75 5.33
N VAL A 104 -11.87 -30.12 6.58
CA VAL A 104 -10.51 -30.05 7.12
C VAL A 104 -9.57 -31.00 6.38
N LEU A 105 -9.99 -32.25 6.17
CA LEU A 105 -9.21 -33.28 5.49
C LEU A 105 -8.98 -32.91 4.02
N PHE A 106 -9.99 -32.37 3.34
CA PHE A 106 -9.87 -31.87 1.97
C PHE A 106 -8.88 -30.71 1.88
N SER A 107 -8.94 -29.75 2.82
CA SER A 107 -8.03 -28.61 2.89
C SER A 107 -6.58 -29.06 3.11
N GLU A 108 -6.37 -30.01 4.04
CA GLU A 108 -5.04 -30.58 4.31
C GLU A 108 -4.49 -31.34 3.11
N LYS A 109 -5.32 -32.17 2.46
CA LYS A 109 -4.92 -32.91 1.26
C LYS A 109 -4.61 -31.99 0.09
N MET A 110 -5.35 -30.90 -0.12
CA MET A 110 -5.06 -29.92 -1.17
C MET A 110 -3.77 -29.15 -0.88
N LEU A 111 -3.54 -28.76 0.38
CA LEU A 111 -2.30 -28.10 0.80
C LEU A 111 -1.07 -29.00 0.66
N PHE A 112 -1.20 -30.29 0.96
CA PHE A 112 -0.14 -31.28 0.78
C PHE A 112 0.09 -31.65 -0.70
N ALA A 113 -0.98 -31.78 -1.49
CA ALA A 113 -0.91 -32.04 -2.92
C ALA A 113 -0.28 -30.89 -3.71
N THR A 114 -0.32 -29.67 -3.15
CA THR A 114 0.44 -28.51 -3.65
C THR A 114 1.94 -28.67 -3.28
N LYS A 115 2.59 -29.69 -3.85
CA LYS A 115 4.04 -30.01 -3.90
C LYS A 115 4.92 -29.14 -2.97
N GLY A 116 4.88 -29.47 -1.67
CA GLY A 116 5.33 -28.63 -0.55
C GLY A 116 6.83 -28.52 -0.26
N GLY A 117 7.72 -28.69 -1.24
CA GLY A 117 9.17 -28.54 -1.00
C GLY A 117 9.81 -27.55 -1.96
N VAL A 118 10.18 -28.04 -3.13
CA VAL A 118 10.99 -27.31 -4.10
C VAL A 118 10.18 -26.23 -4.84
N ILE A 119 8.93 -26.52 -5.22
CA ILE A 119 8.06 -25.56 -5.93
C ILE A 119 7.65 -24.40 -5.01
N ALA A 120 7.41 -24.68 -3.72
CA ALA A 120 7.15 -23.64 -2.73
C ALA A 120 8.39 -22.74 -2.52
N GLY A 121 9.59 -23.33 -2.42
CA GLY A 121 10.84 -22.57 -2.31
C GLY A 121 11.13 -21.71 -3.54
N ILE A 122 11.02 -22.28 -4.74
CA ILE A 122 11.16 -21.54 -6.01
C ILE A 122 10.11 -20.44 -6.11
N GLY A 123 8.86 -20.73 -5.73
CA GLY A 123 7.77 -19.75 -5.71
C GLY A 123 8.07 -18.55 -4.81
N VAL A 124 8.66 -18.77 -3.62
CA VAL A 124 9.08 -17.69 -2.71
C VAL A 124 10.20 -16.86 -3.32
N VAL A 125 11.20 -17.48 -3.94
CA VAL A 125 12.31 -16.76 -4.60
C VAL A 125 11.78 -15.91 -5.76
N VAL A 126 10.92 -16.47 -6.60
CA VAL A 126 10.26 -15.75 -7.70
C VAL A 126 9.37 -14.62 -7.18
N LEU A 127 8.65 -14.83 -6.07
CA LEU A 127 7.85 -13.80 -5.42
C LEU A 127 8.70 -12.63 -4.93
N LEU A 128 9.76 -12.92 -4.19
CA LEU A 128 10.69 -11.90 -3.71
C LEU A 128 11.29 -11.12 -4.87
N TRP A 129 11.76 -11.83 -5.91
CA TRP A 129 12.26 -11.23 -7.14
C TRP A 129 11.24 -10.28 -7.79
N THR A 130 9.99 -10.73 -7.90
CA THR A 130 8.91 -9.95 -8.52
C THR A 130 8.64 -8.66 -7.75
N VAL A 131 8.63 -8.73 -6.43
CA VAL A 131 8.37 -7.54 -5.60
C VAL A 131 9.52 -6.53 -5.68
N ILE A 132 10.78 -7.01 -5.67
CA ILE A 132 11.95 -6.13 -5.86
C ILE A 132 11.91 -5.46 -7.23
N SER A 133 11.56 -6.22 -8.27
CA SER A 133 11.41 -5.71 -9.63
C SER A 133 10.37 -4.58 -9.69
N ILE A 134 9.21 -4.80 -9.07
CA ILE A 134 8.11 -3.84 -9.00
C ILE A 134 8.52 -2.55 -8.30
N LEU A 135 9.08 -2.65 -7.09
CA LEU A 135 9.49 -1.48 -6.33
C LEU A 135 10.60 -0.71 -7.07
N GLY A 136 11.47 -1.42 -7.80
CA GLY A 136 12.43 -0.84 -8.72
C GLY A 136 11.78 -0.02 -9.85
N HIS A 137 10.70 -0.52 -10.47
CA HIS A 137 9.95 0.22 -11.49
C HIS A 137 9.27 1.48 -10.92
N VAL A 138 8.69 1.38 -9.72
CA VAL A 138 8.08 2.53 -9.03
C VAL A 138 9.12 3.60 -8.72
N GLU A 139 10.28 3.23 -8.18
CA GLU A 139 11.36 4.18 -7.92
C GLU A 139 11.92 4.78 -9.22
N GLY A 140 12.01 4.00 -10.29
CA GLY A 140 12.43 4.49 -11.62
C GLY A 140 11.50 5.62 -12.10
N ALA A 141 10.19 5.38 -12.07
CA ALA A 141 9.20 6.39 -12.46
C ALA A 141 9.29 7.67 -11.60
N PHE A 142 9.50 7.52 -10.29
CA PHE A 142 9.70 8.66 -9.40
C PHE A 142 11.02 9.41 -9.65
N ASN A 143 12.12 8.69 -9.85
CA ASN A 143 13.41 9.29 -10.20
C ASN A 143 13.33 10.07 -11.52
N ASP A 144 12.54 9.61 -12.49
CA ASP A 144 12.31 10.30 -13.76
C ASP A 144 11.42 11.54 -13.60
N ILE A 145 10.47 11.55 -12.66
CA ILE A 145 9.62 12.72 -12.33
C ILE A 145 10.44 13.79 -11.61
N TRP A 146 11.29 13.39 -10.67
CA TRP A 146 12.12 14.29 -9.87
C TRP A 146 13.51 14.57 -10.46
N GLU A 147 13.75 14.16 -11.71
CA GLU A 147 15.02 14.34 -12.44
C GLU A 147 16.27 13.93 -11.64
N VAL A 148 16.16 12.84 -10.86
CA VAL A 148 17.24 12.34 -10.01
C VAL A 148 18.31 11.68 -10.89
N ARG A 149 19.48 12.33 -11.01
CA ARG A 149 20.58 11.91 -11.91
C ARG A 149 21.34 10.66 -11.50
N ARG A 150 21.18 10.17 -10.26
CA ARG A 150 21.76 8.91 -9.78
C ARG A 150 20.77 8.13 -8.95
N SER A 151 20.30 7.01 -9.49
CA SER A 151 19.52 6.04 -8.73
C SER A 151 20.37 5.39 -7.64
N ARG A 152 19.73 4.97 -6.54
CA ARG A 152 20.37 4.21 -5.46
C ARG A 152 20.84 2.84 -5.99
N THR A 153 21.87 2.26 -5.36
CA THR A 153 22.38 0.94 -5.72
C THR A 153 21.32 -0.15 -5.49
N MET A 154 21.26 -1.15 -6.38
CA MET A 154 20.26 -2.23 -6.28
C MET A 154 20.30 -2.98 -4.95
N VAL A 155 21.50 -3.14 -4.37
CA VAL A 155 21.67 -3.76 -3.05
C VAL A 155 20.99 -2.94 -1.96
N ARG A 156 21.14 -1.61 -1.96
CA ARG A 156 20.52 -0.76 -0.93
C ARG A 156 19.00 -0.74 -1.03
N LYS A 157 18.46 -0.76 -2.26
CA LYS A 157 17.02 -0.91 -2.50
C LYS A 157 16.51 -2.24 -1.95
N PHE A 158 17.23 -3.33 -2.24
CA PHE A 158 16.89 -4.65 -1.72
C PHE A 158 16.83 -4.66 -0.19
N THR A 159 17.85 -4.14 0.48
CA THR A 159 17.89 -4.15 1.95
C THR A 159 16.81 -3.27 2.57
N ASP A 160 16.61 -2.05 2.05
CA ASP A 160 15.61 -1.11 2.57
C ASP A 160 14.18 -1.66 2.38
N TYR A 161 13.87 -2.20 1.20
CA TYR A 161 12.55 -2.76 0.91
C TYR A 161 12.29 -4.08 1.64
N MET A 162 13.28 -4.95 1.74
CA MET A 162 13.17 -6.19 2.53
C MET A 162 12.98 -5.87 4.01
N ALA A 163 13.66 -4.86 4.54
CA ALA A 163 13.51 -4.43 5.92
C ALA A 163 12.08 -3.96 6.21
N ILE A 164 11.51 -3.08 5.37
CA ILE A 164 10.11 -2.64 5.53
C ILE A 164 9.15 -3.82 5.41
N MET A 165 9.37 -4.70 4.43
CA MET A 165 8.52 -5.86 4.17
C MET A 165 8.47 -6.87 5.32
N VAL A 166 9.59 -7.09 6.02
CA VAL A 166 9.67 -8.02 7.15
C VAL A 166 9.28 -7.34 8.45
N LEU A 167 9.74 -6.11 8.69
CA LEU A 167 9.51 -5.39 9.93
C LEU A 167 8.07 -4.92 10.06
N ALA A 168 7.44 -4.41 8.99
CA ALA A 168 6.08 -3.88 9.08
C ALA A 168 5.03 -4.90 9.56
N PRO A 169 4.97 -6.15 9.02
CA PRO A 169 4.08 -7.18 9.57
C PRO A 169 4.41 -7.53 11.02
N ILE A 170 5.69 -7.60 11.38
CA ILE A 170 6.11 -7.89 12.75
C ILE A 170 5.62 -6.79 13.70
N PHE A 171 5.80 -5.53 13.34
CA PHE A 171 5.30 -4.40 14.12
C PHE A 171 3.77 -4.39 14.22
N MET A 172 3.05 -4.72 13.15
CA MET A 172 1.58 -4.86 13.20
C MET A 172 1.14 -5.97 14.16
N ILE A 173 1.82 -7.12 14.15
CA ILE A 173 1.50 -8.23 15.06
C ILE A 173 1.82 -7.86 16.50
N ILE A 174 2.96 -7.22 16.77
CA ILE A 174 3.33 -6.77 18.11
C ILE A 174 2.32 -5.74 18.61
N SER A 175 1.99 -4.75 17.77
CA SER A 175 0.98 -3.73 18.08
C SER A 175 -0.38 -4.36 18.39
N GLY A 176 -0.85 -5.29 17.55
CA GLY A 176 -2.11 -6.00 17.78
C GLY A 176 -2.08 -6.87 19.05
N SER A 177 -0.97 -7.56 19.31
CA SER A 177 -0.79 -8.39 20.51
C SER A 177 -0.81 -7.54 21.78
N LEU A 178 -0.11 -6.41 21.75
CA LEU A 178 -0.14 -5.44 22.85
C LEU A 178 -1.56 -4.94 23.09
N ASN A 179 -2.29 -4.58 22.04
CA ASN A 179 -3.66 -4.07 22.18
C ASN A 179 -4.60 -5.12 22.81
N VAL A 180 -4.48 -6.39 22.41
CA VAL A 180 -5.26 -7.51 23.00
C VAL A 180 -4.88 -7.77 24.47
N VAL A 181 -3.59 -7.69 24.82
CA VAL A 181 -3.14 -7.87 26.20
C VAL A 181 -3.58 -6.71 27.09
N LEU A 182 -3.50 -5.47 26.60
CA LEU A 182 -4.00 -4.28 27.26
C LEU A 182 -5.51 -4.37 27.49
N ALA A 183 -6.28 -4.72 26.46
CA ALA A 183 -7.73 -4.89 26.57
C ALA A 183 -8.11 -5.96 27.60
N SER A 184 -7.43 -7.11 27.60
CA SER A 184 -7.74 -8.21 28.55
C SER A 184 -7.36 -7.89 30.01
N HIS A 185 -6.26 -7.15 30.25
CA HIS A 185 -5.92 -6.70 31.61
C HIS A 185 -6.85 -5.61 32.11
N LEU A 186 -7.30 -4.70 31.23
CA LEU A 186 -8.28 -3.68 31.58
C LEU A 186 -9.65 -4.29 31.89
N GLU A 187 -10.11 -5.28 31.11
CA GLU A 187 -11.30 -6.08 31.44
C GLU A 187 -11.22 -6.69 32.84
N ALA A 188 -10.08 -7.31 33.18
CA ALA A 188 -9.87 -7.96 34.47
C ALA A 188 -9.87 -6.96 35.66
N ILE A 189 -9.42 -5.73 35.45
CA ILE A 189 -9.38 -4.67 36.48
C ILE A 189 -10.76 -4.00 36.60
N VAL A 190 -11.42 -3.69 35.49
CA VAL A 190 -12.74 -3.04 35.45
C VAL A 190 -13.79 -3.93 36.11
N HIS A 191 -13.70 -5.25 35.95
CA HIS A 191 -14.67 -6.17 36.58
C HIS A 191 -14.52 -6.27 38.11
N ARG A 192 -13.37 -5.85 38.67
CA ARG A 192 -13.13 -5.81 40.13
C ARG A 192 -13.64 -4.54 40.80
N ILE A 193 -13.98 -3.51 40.04
CA ILE A 193 -14.40 -2.20 40.57
C ILE A 193 -15.74 -1.84 39.91
N GLU A 194 -16.86 -2.07 40.60
CA GLU A 194 -18.23 -1.85 40.09
C GLU A 194 -18.45 -0.44 39.50
N LEU A 195 -17.71 0.57 39.98
CA LEU A 195 -17.80 1.97 39.56
C LEU A 195 -17.16 2.23 38.18
N LEU A 196 -16.22 1.40 37.74
CA LEU A 196 -15.57 1.47 36.42
C LEU A 196 -16.36 0.71 35.34
N GLY A 197 -17.27 -0.19 35.73
CA GLY A 197 -18.14 -0.93 34.80
C GLY A 197 -19.07 -0.02 33.98
N ALA A 198 -19.51 1.10 34.55
CA ALA A 198 -20.37 2.07 33.88
C ALA A 198 -19.65 2.85 32.75
N LEU A 199 -18.33 2.99 32.83
CA LEU A 199 -17.49 3.65 31.80
C LEU A 199 -16.88 2.64 30.82
N SER A 200 -17.10 1.34 31.03
CA SER A 200 -16.56 0.27 30.18
C SER A 200 -16.85 0.46 28.68
N PRO A 201 -18.07 0.85 28.23
CA PRO A 201 -18.34 0.97 26.79
C PRO A 201 -17.50 2.07 26.13
N LEU A 202 -17.18 3.13 26.89
CA LEU A 202 -16.45 4.29 26.41
C LEU A 202 -14.94 4.01 26.32
N ILE A 203 -14.43 3.18 27.24
CA ILE A 203 -13.04 2.70 27.23
C ILE A 203 -12.82 1.71 26.07
N PHE A 204 -13.74 0.78 25.82
CA PHE A 204 -13.64 -0.14 24.68
C PHE A 204 -13.76 0.57 23.32
N PHE A 205 -14.59 1.61 23.23
CA PHE A 205 -14.70 2.42 22.01
C PHE A 205 -13.41 3.18 21.65
N LEU A 206 -12.58 3.55 22.64
CA LEU A 206 -11.29 4.22 22.43
C LEU A 206 -10.13 3.27 22.11
N LEU A 207 -10.28 1.98 22.39
CA LEU A 207 -9.27 0.93 22.16
C LEU A 207 -9.47 0.14 20.84
N GLN A 208 -10.64 0.31 20.22
CA GLN A 208 -11.02 -0.29 18.94
C GLN A 208 -10.53 0.56 17.74
#